data_AF-A0AA43TVM8-F1
#
_entry.id   AF-A0AA43TVM8-F1
#
_cell.length_a   1.000
_cell.length_b   1.000
_cell.length_c   1.000
_cell.angle_alpha   90.00
_cell.angle_beta   90.00
_cell.angle_gamma   90.00
#
_symmetry.space_group_name_H-M   'P 1'
#
loop_
_entity.id
_entity.type
_entity.pdbx_description
1 polymer ?
#
loop_
_entity_poly.entity_id
_entity_poly.type
_entity_poly.pdbx_seq_one_letter_code
_entity_poly.pdbx_strand_id
1 'polypeptide(L)' 'EVHLLHTFPNDFYGARMNLLILGFIRPEYDYVSKESLIEDIRFDIEVARRSLARAAYTPYKADAYLLQFHGEGHENDVAS' A
#
# COMPACT_ATOMS: atom_id res chain seq x y z
N GLU A 1 -5.26 -6.74 2.96
CA GLU A 1 -4.88 -5.54 3.76
C GLU A 1 -3.76 -4.79 3.03
N VAL A 2 -3.59 -3.49 3.27
CA VAL A 2 -2.45 -2.71 2.75
C VAL A 2 -1.78 -1.99 3.91
N HIS A 3 -0.46 -2.17 4.05
CA HIS A 3 0.35 -1.44 5.02
C HIS A 3 1.19 -0.38 4.30
N LEU A 4 0.95 0.90 4.61
CA LEU A 4 1.71 2.01 4.03
C LEU A 4 3.06 2.14 4.75
N LEU A 5 4.16 2.15 3.98
CA LEU A 5 5.51 2.40 4.51
C LEU A 5 5.77 3.90 4.77
N HIS A 6 4.75 4.60 5.23
CA HIS A 6 4.75 6.01 5.61
C HIS A 6 3.83 6.19 6.82
N THR A 7 4.30 6.92 7.82
CA THR A 7 3.51 7.22 9.01
C THR A 7 2.68 8.48 8.78
N PHE A 8 1.36 8.34 8.83
CA PHE A 8 0.44 9.48 8.81
C PHE A 8 0.08 9.90 10.24
N PRO A 9 -0.15 11.20 10.50
CA PRO A 9 -0.52 11.68 11.82
C PRO A 9 -1.97 11.36 12.22
N ASN A 10 -2.84 11.06 11.26
CA ASN A 10 -4.25 10.77 11.47
C ASN A 10 -4.70 9.60 10.58
N ASP A 11 -5.79 8.95 10.98
CA ASP A 11 -6.47 7.95 10.16
C ASP A 11 -7.14 8.59 8.94
N PHE A 12 -7.35 7.79 7.90
CA PHE A 12 -7.90 8.22 6.61
C PHE A 12 -9.07 7.33 6.14
N TYR A 13 -9.91 6.92 7.08
CA TYR A 13 -11.13 6.16 6.77
C TYR A 13 -12.02 6.90 5.76
N GLY A 14 -12.54 6.18 4.77
CA GLY A 14 -13.35 6.74 3.69
C GLY A 14 -12.54 7.43 2.57
N ALA A 15 -11.23 7.63 2.74
CA ALA A 15 -10.39 8.16 1.68
C ALA A 15 -10.27 7.18 0.51
N ARG A 16 -10.16 7.72 -0.71
CA ARG A 16 -9.84 6.93 -1.90
C ARG A 16 -8.33 6.66 -1.93
N MET A 17 -7.94 5.45 -2.32
CA MET A 17 -6.54 5.02 -2.42
C MET A 17 -6.32 4.33 -3.76
N ASN A 18 -5.40 4.87 -4.57
CA ASN A 18 -4.94 4.23 -5.80
C ASN A 18 -3.75 3.32 -5.47
N LEU A 19 -3.72 2.11 -6.05
CA LEU A 19 -2.68 1.11 -5.79
C LEU A 19 -2.18 0.48 -7.09
N LEU A 20 -0.87 0.25 -7.17
CA LEU A 20 -0.25 -0.50 -8.26
C LEU A 20 0.50 -1.70 -7.69
N ILE A 21 0.08 -2.92 -8.07
CA ILE A 21 0.69 -4.16 -7.62
C ILE A 21 1.82 -4.52 -8.59
N LEU A 22 3.06 -4.42 -8.14
CA LEU A 22 4.26 -4.56 -8.99
C LEU A 22 5.01 -5.88 -8.80
N GLY A 23 4.65 -6.68 -7.79
CA GLY A 23 5.36 -7.91 -7.52
C GLY A 23 4.69 -8.75 -6.44
N PHE A 24 5.22 -9.95 -6.30
CA PHE A 24 4.81 -10.95 -5.32
C PHE A 24 6.00 -11.24 -4.40
N ILE A 25 5.79 -11.22 -3.09
CA ILE A 25 6.83 -11.48 -2.09
C ILE A 25 6.80 -12.95 -1.67
N ARG A 26 5.66 -13.43 -1.16
CA ARG A 26 5.47 -14.80 -0.66
C ARG A 26 3.97 -15.13 -0.55
N PRO A 27 3.60 -16.43 -0.46
CA PRO A 27 2.26 -16.83 -0.07
C PRO A 27 2.00 -16.55 1.42
N GLU A 28 0.74 -16.68 1.84
CA GLU A 28 0.37 -16.65 3.25
C GLU A 28 0.97 -17.83 4.02
N TYR A 29 1.39 -17.59 5.26
CA TYR A 29 1.96 -18.59 6.15
C TYR A 29 1.13 -18.70 7.42
N ASP A 30 1.08 -19.91 7.97
CA ASP A 30 0.55 -20.17 9.30
C ASP A 30 1.64 -19.96 10.34
N TYR A 31 1.35 -19.15 11.34
CA TYR A 31 2.30 -18.79 12.39
C TYR A 31 1.98 -19.49 13.70
N VAL A 32 3.01 -20.10 14.28
CA VAL A 32 2.92 -20.73 15.61
C VAL A 32 3.22 -19.75 16.75
N SER A 33 3.72 -18.55 16.44
CA SER A 33 4.01 -17.49 17.42
C SER A 33 3.81 -16.09 16.84
N LYS A 34 3.58 -15.11 17.73
CA LYS A 34 3.45 -13.71 17.34
C LYS A 34 4.79 -13.14 16.83
N GLU A 35 5.89 -13.61 17.41
CA GLU A 35 7.24 -13.16 17.08
C GLU A 35 7.60 -13.53 15.64
N SER A 36 7.29 -14.76 15.21
CA SER A 36 7.55 -15.20 13.83
C SER A 36 6.72 -14.43 12.80
N LEU A 37 5.46 -14.11 13.11
CA LEU A 37 4.64 -13.21 12.30
C LEU A 37 5.26 -11.81 12.17
N ILE A 38 5.72 -11.22 13.28
CA ILE A 38 6.33 -9.88 13.27
C ILE A 38 7.64 -9.88 12.47
N GLU A 39 8.46 -10.90 12.62
CA GLU A 39 9.73 -11.04 11.88
C GLU A 39 9.50 -11.11 10.38
N ASP A 40 8.55 -11.93 9.93
CA ASP A 40 8.23 -12.04 8.51
C ASP A 40 7.63 -10.74 7.95
N ILE A 41 6.74 -10.06 8.69
CA ILE A 41 6.22 -8.75 8.25
C ILE A 41 7.37 -7.74 8.08
N ARG A 42 8.32 -7.69 9.01
CA ARG A 42 9.50 -6.80 8.91
C ARG A 42 10.36 -7.16 7.71
N PHE A 43 10.52 -8.46 7.43
CA PHE A 43 11.24 -8.94 6.26
C PHE A 43 10.52 -8.55 4.95
N ASP A 44 9.20 -8.71 4.88
CA ASP A 44 8.38 -8.32 3.73
C ASP A 44 8.52 -6.81 3.43
N ILE A 45 8.54 -5.96 4.47
CA ILE A 45 8.79 -4.51 4.35
C ILE A 45 10.15 -4.23 3.71
N GLU A 46 11.21 -4.93 4.16
CA GLU A 46 12.55 -4.73 3.63
C GLU A 46 12.69 -5.23 2.19
N VAL A 47 12.06 -6.37 1.86
CA VAL A 47 11.99 -6.89 0.49
C VAL A 47 11.27 -5.89 -0.41
N ALA A 48 10.12 -5.35 0.01
CA ALA A 48 9.39 -4.34 -0.75
C ALA A 48 10.24 -3.09 -1.00
N ARG A 49 10.90 -2.54 0.04
CA ARG A 49 11.79 -1.37 -0.07
C ARG A 49 12.91 -1.58 -1.07
N ARG A 50 13.65 -2.68 -0.94
CA ARG A 50 14.76 -3.01 -1.86
C ARG A 50 14.26 -3.26 -3.28
N SER A 51 13.14 -3.94 -3.41
CA SER A 51 12.55 -4.28 -4.71
C SER A 51 12.14 -3.02 -5.48
N LEU A 52 11.49 -2.07 -4.82
CA LEU A 52 11.03 -0.81 -5.42
C LEU A 52 12.16 0.18 -5.71
N ALA A 53 13.33 0.01 -5.07
CA ALA A 53 14.52 0.83 -5.36
C ALA A 53 15.24 0.44 -6.66
N ARG A 54 14.90 -0.71 -7.28
CA ARG A 54 15.51 -1.15 -8.54
C ARG A 54 15.05 -0.28 -9.70
N ALA A 55 15.95 -0.01 -10.66
CA ALA A 55 15.69 0.87 -11.80
C ALA A 55 14.46 0.47 -12.65
N ALA A 56 14.10 -0.82 -12.70
CA ALA A 56 12.90 -1.28 -13.40
C ALA A 56 11.59 -0.86 -12.72
N TYR A 57 11.64 -0.52 -11.43
CA TYR A 57 10.45 -0.23 -10.60
C TYR A 57 10.30 1.26 -10.29
N THR A 58 11.41 2.00 -10.25
CA THR A 58 11.38 3.44 -9.92
C THR A 58 10.49 4.30 -10.83
N PRO A 59 10.31 4.02 -12.14
CA PRO A 59 9.43 4.83 -12.98
C PRO A 59 7.97 4.81 -12.52
N TYR A 60 7.49 3.70 -11.96
CA TYR A 60 6.10 3.56 -11.52
C TYR A 60 5.72 4.49 -10.36
N LYS A 61 6.69 5.07 -9.65
CA LYS A 61 6.40 6.06 -8.60
C LYS A 61 5.69 7.31 -9.15
N ALA A 62 5.92 7.63 -10.42
CA ALA A 62 5.30 8.76 -11.12
C ALA A 62 4.21 8.32 -12.10
N ASP A 63 3.67 7.10 -11.95
CA ASP A 63 2.59 6.62 -12.81
C ASP A 63 1.37 7.54 -12.69
N ALA A 64 0.81 7.95 -13.82
CA ALA A 64 -0.31 8.88 -13.88
C ALA A 64 -1.53 8.37 -13.10
N TYR A 65 -1.76 7.05 -13.10
CA TYR A 65 -2.86 6.44 -12.33
C TYR A 65 -2.72 6.70 -10.82
N LEU A 66 -1.51 6.72 -10.27
CA LEU A 66 -1.28 7.00 -8.85
C LEU A 66 -1.47 8.47 -8.48
N LEU A 67 -1.41 9.37 -9.46
CA LEU A 67 -1.48 10.82 -9.25
C LEU A 67 -2.86 11.42 -9.53
N GLN A 68 -3.72 10.68 -10.24
CA GLN A 68 -5.02 11.17 -10.70
C GLN A 68 -6.15 10.37 -10.05
N PHE A 69 -7.03 11.06 -9.34
CA PHE A 69 -8.32 10.50 -8.91
C PHE A 69 -9.35 10.88 -9.96
N HIS A 70 -9.67 9.96 -10.86
CA HIS A 70 -10.81 10.14 -11.76
C HIS A 70 -12.09 9.81 -10.99
N GLY A 71 -13.03 10.74 -10.98
CA GLY A 71 -14.36 10.51 -10.45
C GLY A 71 -15.37 11.42 -11.12
N GLU A 72 -16.42 10.82 -11.68
CA GLU A 72 -17.73 11.47 -11.65
C GLU A 72 -18.09 11.65 -10.17
N GLY A 73 -18.36 12.90 -9.79
CA GLY A 73 -18.89 13.23 -8.48
C GLY A 73 -20.31 12.71 -8.37
N HIS A 74 -20.55 11.79 -7.45
CA HIS A 74 -21.84 11.75 -6.80
C HIS A 74 -21.74 12.68 -5.58
N GLU A 75 -21.97 13.97 -5.82
CA GLU A 75 -22.64 14.82 -4.82
C GLU A 75 -24.01 14.19 -4.59
N ASN A 76 -24.24 13.63 -3.39
CA ASN A 76 -25.47 13.77 -2.62
C ASN A 76 -25.30 13.09 -1.25
N ASP A 77 -25.92 13.73 -0.27
CA ASP A 77 -26.11 13.37 1.15
C ASP A 77 -24.90 13.73 2.06
N VAL A 78 -24.95 14.76 2.91
CA VAL A 78 -26.06 15.20 3.78
C VAL A 78 -26.00 16.72 3.96
N ALA A 79 -27.11 17.39 3.64
CA ALA A 79 -27.41 18.72 4.13
C ALA A 79 -27.66 18.67 5.65
N SER A 80 -27.04 19.58 6.38
CA SER A 80 -27.53 20.09 7.68
C SER A 80 -27.44 21.61 7.63
#